data_AF-A0A976BFR7-F1
#
_entry.id   AF-A0A976BFR7-F1
#
_cell.length_a   1.000
_cell.length_b   1.000
_cell.length_c   1.000
_cell.angle_alpha   90.00
_cell.angle_beta   90.00
_cell.angle_gamma   90.00
#
_symmetry.space_group_name_H-M   'P 1'
#
loop_
_entity.id
_entity.type
_entity.pdbx_description
1 polymer ?
#
loop_
_entity_poly.entity_id
_entity_poly.type
_entity_poly.pdbx_seq_one_letter_code
_entity_poly.pdbx_strand_id
1 'polypeptide(L)'
;MGMSQTTPARTSKGNGHGGARSGAGRKPKEYVKPPVLEDFDEARARNERAKADLNELEFKIKSGEYVSRAAVVQATATAYSTIAQTLRSLPDHLERRLALAPDIAEEIGRQVDESLAELADVFERMGGGNV
;
A
#
# COMPACT_ATOMS: atom_id res chain seq x y z
N MET A 1 10.34 -52.56 -54.45
CA MET A 1 11.19 -51.48 -55.01
C MET A 1 10.46 -50.18 -54.80
N GLY A 2 10.89 -49.40 -53.80
CA GLY A 2 10.31 -48.10 -53.47
C GLY A 2 11.03 -46.97 -54.21
N MET A 3 10.28 -45.92 -54.56
CA MET A 3 10.87 -44.64 -54.97
C MET A 3 10.26 -43.53 -54.11
N SER A 4 11.05 -43.14 -53.11
CA SER A 4 10.87 -41.97 -52.26
C SER A 4 11.11 -40.71 -53.10
N GLN A 5 10.12 -39.84 -53.21
CA GLN A 5 10.32 -38.49 -53.76
C GLN A 5 10.82 -37.58 -52.63
N THR A 6 12.12 -37.29 -52.67
CA THR A 6 12.78 -36.31 -51.82
C THR A 6 12.46 -34.90 -52.29
N THR A 7 11.60 -34.20 -51.56
CA THR A 7 11.42 -32.75 -51.70
C THR A 7 12.70 -32.03 -51.26
N PRO A 8 13.31 -31.15 -52.07
CA PRO A 8 14.50 -30.43 -51.64
C PRO A 8 14.14 -29.39 -50.57
N ALA A 9 14.91 -29.40 -49.49
CA ALA A 9 14.84 -28.39 -48.44
C ALA A 9 15.14 -27.00 -49.03
N ARG A 10 14.21 -26.06 -48.85
CA ARG A 10 14.38 -24.66 -49.24
C ARG A 10 15.48 -24.05 -48.36
N THR A 11 16.60 -23.71 -48.96
CA THR A 11 17.74 -23.07 -48.28
C THR A 11 17.32 -21.70 -47.76
N SER A 12 17.15 -21.56 -46.44
CA SER A 12 16.98 -20.26 -45.79
C SER A 12 18.33 -19.53 -45.75
N LYS A 13 18.72 -18.93 -46.87
CA LYS A 13 19.77 -17.89 -46.86
C LYS A 13 19.18 -16.63 -46.23
N GLY A 14 19.27 -16.56 -44.91
CA GLY A 14 18.99 -15.36 -44.13
C GLY A 14 19.38 -15.61 -42.69
N ASN A 15 20.47 -14.99 -42.25
CA ASN A 15 20.89 -14.93 -40.84
C ASN A 15 19.88 -14.08 -40.04
N GLY A 16 18.66 -14.60 -39.88
CA GLY A 16 17.54 -13.87 -39.29
C GLY A 16 16.87 -14.72 -38.23
N HIS A 17 17.05 -14.34 -36.97
CA HIS A 17 16.40 -14.92 -35.79
C HIS A 17 14.86 -14.68 -35.74
N GLY A 18 14.19 -14.53 -36.88
CA GLY A 18 12.74 -14.32 -36.98
C GLY A 18 12.02 -15.63 -37.29
N GLY A 19 11.07 -16.04 -36.44
CA GLY A 19 10.27 -17.25 -36.64
C GLY A 19 9.40 -17.19 -37.90
N ALA A 20 8.91 -18.34 -38.38
CA ALA A 20 8.20 -18.50 -39.66
C ALA A 20 6.78 -17.88 -39.75
N ARG A 21 6.40 -16.99 -38.82
CA ARG A 21 5.07 -16.36 -38.79
C ARG A 21 5.00 -15.17 -39.77
N SER A 22 3.82 -14.93 -40.35
CA SER A 22 3.60 -13.74 -41.19
C SER A 22 3.93 -12.48 -40.39
N GLY A 23 4.76 -11.59 -40.98
CA GLY A 23 5.25 -10.38 -40.32
C GLY A 23 6.38 -10.58 -39.30
N ALA A 24 6.94 -11.79 -39.16
CA ALA A 24 8.18 -11.99 -38.40
C ALA A 24 9.43 -11.77 -39.25
N GLY A 25 10.44 -11.17 -38.62
CA GLY A 25 11.69 -10.78 -39.24
C GLY A 25 12.08 -9.35 -38.89
N ARG A 26 13.31 -8.99 -39.23
CA ARG A 26 13.80 -7.62 -39.10
C ARG A 26 13.02 -6.73 -40.07
N LYS A 27 12.37 -5.68 -39.55
CA LYS A 27 11.68 -4.69 -40.39
C LYS A 27 12.70 -3.95 -41.29
N PRO A 28 12.32 -3.55 -42.52
CA PRO A 28 13.16 -2.73 -43.39
C PRO A 28 13.60 -1.44 -42.70
N LYS A 29 14.75 -0.88 -43.11
CA LYS A 29 15.33 0.34 -42.52
C LYS A 29 14.42 1.57 -42.66
N GLU A 30 13.54 1.57 -43.66
CA GLU A 30 12.60 2.65 -43.99
C GLU A 30 11.18 2.42 -43.43
N TYR A 31 10.99 1.42 -42.55
CA TYR A 31 9.68 1.14 -41.98
C TYR A 31 9.22 2.27 -41.06
N VAL A 32 8.15 2.96 -41.46
CA VAL A 32 7.41 3.90 -40.62
C VAL A 32 6.30 3.15 -39.90
N LYS A 33 6.23 3.32 -38.58
CA LYS A 33 5.22 2.64 -37.76
C LYS A 33 3.86 3.33 -37.96
N PRO A 34 2.78 2.57 -38.19
CA PRO A 34 1.43 3.13 -38.26
C PRO A 34 1.06 3.88 -36.97
N PRO A 35 0.40 5.05 -37.04
CA PRO A 35 0.03 5.84 -35.85
C PRO A 35 -0.73 5.05 -34.78
N VAL A 36 -1.65 4.17 -35.21
CA VAL A 36 -2.43 3.30 -34.29
C VAL A 36 -1.55 2.40 -33.44
N LEU A 37 -0.43 1.91 -33.99
CA LEU A 37 0.52 1.09 -33.23
C LEU A 37 1.39 1.95 -32.30
N GLU A 38 1.65 3.22 -32.65
CA GLU A 38 2.34 4.18 -31.78
C GLU A 38 1.48 4.52 -30.57
N ASP A 39 0.23 4.91 -30.80
CA ASP A 39 -0.76 5.18 -29.74
C ASP A 39 -0.94 3.97 -28.82
N PHE A 40 -0.98 2.75 -29.38
CA PHE A 40 -1.09 1.52 -28.62
C PHE A 40 0.14 1.27 -27.73
N ASP A 41 1.35 1.46 -28.26
CA ASP A 41 2.58 1.27 -27.49
C ASP A 41 2.72 2.33 -26.39
N GLU A 42 2.30 3.57 -26.63
CA GLU A 42 2.24 4.62 -25.61
C GLU A 42 1.23 4.29 -24.50
N ALA A 43 0.02 3.86 -24.87
CA ALA A 43 -1.00 3.43 -23.92
C ALA A 43 -0.51 2.23 -23.09
N ARG A 44 0.16 1.28 -23.73
CA ARG A 44 0.79 0.13 -23.07
C ARG A 44 1.88 0.57 -22.10
N ALA A 45 2.78 1.47 -22.49
CA ALA A 45 3.84 1.98 -21.62
C ALA A 45 3.27 2.69 -20.39
N ARG A 46 2.18 3.48 -20.55
CA ARG A 46 1.48 4.10 -19.41
C ARG A 46 0.88 3.07 -18.46
N ASN A 47 0.27 2.01 -18.99
CA ASN A 47 -0.30 0.94 -18.19
C ASN A 47 0.78 0.16 -17.42
N GLU A 48 1.89 -0.17 -18.08
CA GLU A 48 3.02 -0.87 -17.46
C GLU A 48 3.66 -0.02 -16.35
N ARG A 49 3.78 1.29 -16.54
CA ARG A 49 4.23 2.22 -15.50
C ARG A 49 3.28 2.26 -14.30
N ALA A 50 1.98 2.44 -14.55
CA ALA A 50 0.99 2.46 -13.47
C ALA A 50 0.97 1.14 -12.67
N LYS A 51 1.18 -0.01 -13.32
CA LYS A 51 1.34 -1.30 -12.66
C LYS A 51 2.61 -1.38 -11.83
N ALA A 52 3.73 -0.86 -12.34
CA ALA A 52 4.97 -0.79 -11.59
C ALA A 52 4.81 0.07 -10.32
N ASP A 53 4.20 1.24 -10.44
CA ASP A 53 3.94 2.15 -9.32
C ASP A 53 3.03 1.50 -8.25
N LEU A 54 1.98 0.77 -8.67
CA LEU A 54 1.12 0.01 -7.76
C LEU A 54 1.88 -1.11 -7.05
N ASN A 55 2.71 -1.86 -7.77
CA ASN A 55 3.51 -2.94 -7.18
C ASN A 55 4.55 -2.39 -6.19
N GLU A 56 5.14 -1.23 -6.48
CA GLU A 56 6.05 -0.55 -5.55
C GLU A 56 5.31 -0.10 -4.29
N LEU A 57 4.13 0.49 -4.43
CA LEU A 57 3.30 0.87 -3.27
C LEU A 57 2.94 -0.35 -2.42
N GLU A 58 2.50 -1.45 -3.05
CA GLU A 58 2.21 -2.70 -2.33
C GLU A 58 3.44 -3.25 -1.62
N PHE A 59 4.61 -3.19 -2.25
CA PHE A 59 5.86 -3.61 -1.63
C PHE A 59 6.20 -2.75 -0.42
N LYS A 60 6.04 -1.43 -0.49
CA LYS A 60 6.27 -0.51 0.63
C LYS A 60 5.29 -0.73 1.79
N ILE A 61 4.04 -1.08 1.49
CA ILE A 61 3.07 -1.48 2.53
C ILE A 61 3.48 -2.81 3.16
N LYS A 62 3.80 -3.83 2.36
CA LYS A 62 4.16 -5.18 2.85
C LYS A 62 5.48 -5.19 3.63
N SER A 63 6.43 -4.34 3.26
CA SER A 63 7.70 -4.16 3.97
C SER A 63 7.57 -3.35 5.26
N GLY A 64 6.42 -2.73 5.51
CA GLY A 64 6.16 -1.90 6.69
C GLY A 64 6.70 -0.48 6.58
N GLU A 65 7.23 -0.08 5.42
CA GLU A 65 7.64 1.31 5.17
C GLU A 65 6.43 2.25 5.23
N TYR A 66 5.27 1.81 4.74
CA TYR A 66 4.01 2.54 4.84
C TYR A 66 2.96 1.78 5.65
N VAL A 67 2.28 2.51 6.53
CA VAL A 67 1.13 2.02 7.31
C VAL A 67 -0.13 2.75 6.89
N SER A 68 -1.26 2.04 6.94
CA SER A 68 -2.54 2.67 6.65
C SER A 68 -2.92 3.64 7.77
N ARG A 69 -3.49 4.78 7.40
CA ARG A 69 -3.99 5.76 8.36
C ARG A 69 -5.00 5.15 9.33
N ALA A 70 -5.89 4.29 8.82
CA ALA A 70 -6.88 3.60 9.64
C ALA A 70 -6.23 2.70 10.70
N ALA A 71 -5.15 1.99 10.36
CA ALA A 71 -4.41 1.16 11.31
C ALA A 71 -3.77 2.02 12.42
N VAL A 72 -3.21 3.18 12.07
CA VAL A 72 -2.65 4.12 13.06
C VAL A 72 -3.75 4.63 13.99
N VAL A 73 -4.88 5.12 13.44
CA VAL A 73 -6.01 5.61 14.25
C VAL A 73 -6.53 4.53 15.20
N GLN A 74 -6.73 3.31 14.72
CA GLN A 74 -7.20 2.20 15.55
C GLN A 74 -6.20 1.81 16.64
N ALA A 75 -4.91 1.74 16.31
CA ALA A 75 -3.86 1.44 17.28
C ALA A 75 -3.78 2.52 18.37
N THR A 76 -3.83 3.80 17.98
CA THR A 76 -3.84 4.94 18.92
C THR A 76 -5.07 4.92 19.81
N ALA A 77 -6.27 4.67 19.26
CA ALA A 77 -7.50 4.57 20.05
C ALA A 77 -7.42 3.43 21.09
N THR A 78 -6.88 2.28 20.69
CA THR A 78 -6.68 1.12 21.59
C THR A 78 -5.68 1.45 22.71
N ALA A 79 -4.55 2.07 22.35
CA ALA A 79 -3.54 2.49 23.32
C ALA A 79 -4.10 3.54 24.30
N TYR A 80 -4.81 4.54 23.79
CA TYR A 80 -5.45 5.58 24.59
C TYR A 80 -6.50 5.00 25.54
N SER A 81 -7.36 4.08 25.08
CA SER A 81 -8.34 3.41 25.96
C SER A 81 -7.65 2.66 27.11
N THR A 82 -6.52 2.00 26.84
CA THR A 82 -5.75 1.28 27.86
C THR A 82 -5.14 2.25 28.88
N ILE A 83 -4.58 3.37 28.40
CA ILE A 83 -4.01 4.42 29.26
C ILE A 83 -5.12 5.05 30.12
N ALA A 84 -6.24 5.43 29.51
CA ALA A 84 -7.38 6.03 30.20
C ALA A 84 -7.90 5.14 31.32
N GLN A 85 -8.09 3.85 31.05
CA GLN A 85 -8.53 2.90 32.06
C GLN A 85 -7.51 2.75 33.20
N THR A 86 -6.22 2.74 32.88
CA THR A 86 -5.16 2.70 33.90
C THR A 86 -5.18 3.95 34.79
N LEU A 87 -5.29 5.14 34.19
CA LEU A 87 -5.31 6.41 34.92
C LEU A 87 -6.56 6.55 35.79
N ARG A 88 -7.73 6.09 35.32
CA ARG A 88 -8.97 6.07 36.11
C ARG A 88 -8.91 5.19 37.36
N SER A 89 -7.98 4.23 37.41
CA SER A 89 -7.77 3.41 38.62
C SER A 89 -6.91 4.11 39.69
N LEU A 90 -6.24 5.22 39.34
CA LEU A 90 -5.34 5.90 40.27
C LEU A 90 -6.04 6.47 41.51
N PRO A 91 -7.20 7.14 41.42
CA PRO A 91 -7.92 7.62 42.59
C PRO A 91 -8.14 6.52 43.64
N ASP A 92 -8.68 5.38 43.24
CA ASP A 92 -8.92 4.23 44.11
C ASP A 92 -7.63 3.65 44.72
N HIS A 93 -6.53 3.66 43.96
CA HIS A 93 -5.24 3.22 44.48
C HIS A 93 -4.67 4.21 45.50
N LEU A 94 -4.83 5.50 45.27
CA LEU A 94 -4.36 6.57 46.13
C LEU A 94 -5.19 6.61 47.43
N GLU A 95 -6.51 6.47 47.35
CA GLU A 95 -7.41 6.32 48.51
C GLU A 95 -6.97 5.15 49.40
N ARG A 96 -6.86 3.95 48.82
CA ARG A 96 -6.51 2.73 49.57
C ARG A 96 -5.10 2.74 50.15
N ARG A 97 -4.11 3.33 49.46
CA ARG A 97 -2.69 3.25 49.86
C ARG A 97 -2.24 4.41 50.74
N LEU A 98 -2.81 5.60 50.54
CA LEU A 98 -2.40 6.81 51.26
C LEU A 98 -3.46 7.29 52.26
N ALA A 99 -4.57 6.55 52.39
CA ALA A 99 -5.72 6.93 53.22
C ALA A 99 -6.23 8.35 52.88
N LEU A 100 -6.23 8.67 51.59
CA LEU A 100 -6.80 9.92 51.10
C LEU A 100 -8.29 9.97 51.44
N ALA A 101 -8.78 11.17 51.76
CA ALA A 101 -10.19 11.37 52.00
C ALA A 101 -10.98 11.11 50.70
N PRO A 102 -12.17 10.48 50.78
CA PRO A 102 -12.94 10.08 49.59
C PRO A 102 -13.28 11.26 48.66
N ASP A 103 -13.56 12.43 49.21
CA ASP A 103 -13.83 13.66 48.47
C ASP A 103 -12.62 14.12 47.63
N ILE A 104 -11.40 13.97 48.15
CA ILE A 104 -10.18 14.27 47.42
C ILE A 104 -9.93 13.24 46.31
N ALA A 105 -10.19 11.96 46.57
CA ALA A 105 -10.07 10.92 45.54
C ALA A 105 -11.06 11.16 44.38
N GLU A 106 -12.31 11.52 44.67
CA GLU A 106 -13.30 11.89 43.66
C GLU A 106 -12.87 13.12 42.84
N GLU A 107 -12.30 14.14 43.48
CA GLU A 107 -11.77 15.32 42.79
C GLU A 107 -10.63 14.95 41.84
N ILE A 108 -9.68 14.11 42.28
CA ILE A 108 -8.60 13.60 41.42
C ILE A 108 -9.19 12.84 40.23
N GLY A 109 -10.21 11.99 40.45
CA GLY A 109 -10.90 11.27 39.38
C GLY A 109 -11.50 12.21 38.33
N ARG A 110 -12.19 13.27 38.77
CA ARG A 110 -12.74 14.30 37.87
C ARG A 110 -11.65 14.99 37.04
N GLN A 111 -10.54 15.38 37.66
CA GLN A 111 -9.43 16.03 36.94
C GLN A 111 -8.74 15.08 35.94
N VAL A 112 -8.62 13.79 36.27
CA VAL A 112 -8.13 12.77 35.34
C VAL A 112 -9.05 12.66 34.14
N ASP A 113 -10.37 12.60 34.34
CA ASP A 113 -11.35 12.51 33.26
C ASP A 113 -11.36 13.76 32.38
N GLU A 114 -11.26 14.95 32.96
CA GLU A 114 -11.15 16.21 32.23
C GLU A 114 -9.88 16.25 31.36
N SER A 115 -8.73 15.91 31.95
CA SER A 115 -7.45 15.84 31.22
C SER A 115 -7.47 14.81 30.10
N LEU A 116 -8.13 13.67 30.33
CA LEU A 116 -8.32 12.64 29.31
C LEU A 116 -9.21 13.16 28.19
N ALA A 117 -10.31 13.86 28.48
CA ALA A 117 -11.19 14.46 27.47
C ALA A 117 -10.43 15.44 26.57
N GLU A 118 -9.61 16.33 27.15
CA GLU A 118 -8.75 17.24 26.38
C GLU A 118 -7.78 16.47 25.47
N LEU A 119 -7.20 15.37 25.95
CA LEU A 119 -6.31 14.54 25.15
C LEU A 119 -7.06 13.81 24.02
N ALA A 120 -8.31 13.42 24.23
CA ALA A 120 -9.15 12.82 23.21
C ALA A 120 -9.39 13.79 22.05
N ASP A 121 -9.70 15.06 22.34
CA ASP A 121 -9.88 16.11 21.33
C ASP A 121 -8.62 16.28 20.44
N VAL A 122 -7.43 16.17 21.04
CA VAL A 122 -6.16 16.23 20.29
C VAL A 122 -6.04 15.03 19.34
N PHE A 123 -6.38 13.83 19.78
CA PHE A 123 -6.33 12.64 18.92
C PHE A 123 -7.38 12.67 17.81
N GLU A 124 -8.56 13.24 18.04
CA GLU A 124 -9.58 13.42 16.99
C GLU A 124 -9.11 14.36 15.87
N ARG A 125 -8.41 15.45 16.24
CA ARG A 125 -7.77 16.36 15.27
C ARG A 125 -6.71 15.65 14.43
N MET A 126 -5.91 14.76 15.02
CA MET A 126 -4.96 13.92 14.29
C MET A 126 -5.68 12.91 13.36
N GLY A 127 -6.82 12.39 13.83
CA GLY A 127 -7.76 11.53 13.11
C GLY A 127 -8.49 12.22 11.95
N GLY A 128 -8.25 13.52 11.72
CA GLY A 128 -8.79 14.28 10.58
C GLY A 128 -10.29 14.56 10.72
N GLY A 129 -10.80 14.59 11.96
CA GLY A 129 -12.07 15.25 12.22
C GLY A 129 -11.96 16.69 11.77
N ASN A 130 -12.78 17.07 10.78
CA ASN A 130 -12.89 18.47 10.36
C ASN A 130 -13.24 19.31 11.59
N VAL A 131 -12.48 20.39 11.80
CA VAL A 131 -13.00 21.59 12.47
C VAL A 131 -13.88 22.33 11.47
#